data_AF-A0A0C9S5J5-F1
#
_entry.id   AF-A0A0C9S5J5-F1
#
_cell.length_a   1.000
_cell.length_b   1.000
_cell.length_c   1.000
_cell.angle_alpha   90.00
_cell.angle_beta   90.00
_cell.angle_gamma   90.00
#
_symmetry.space_group_name_H-M   'P 1'
#
loop_
_entity.id
_entity.type
_entity.pdbx_description
1 polymer ?
#
loop_
_entity_poly.entity_id
_entity_poly.type
_entity_poly.pdbx_seq_one_letter_code
_entity_poly.pdbx_strand_id
1 'polypeptide(L)'
;MAATNILIAACLSTWATMATSAPECAESPKENYTVCDSEECQQRAKLINESLDRCIDPCKDFYQYACGGWINSHKIPPSKSSTGTFRLLRDELQKTLKSLLENMTMVYECQNITDKAAVVYNTCMAVPTSEDRLDVMMAIMNASGVPHWPITNDTKEMFQNCTQVLNTTGYFPILTVNVGRDVKMLNSNIIGLDQIEFGVGRNQIIHPEKEENKKIIDAYKQLIKTALRFMRPNISETNLTELSEELVNFEGQLANLTAPPEERRDLMQIYNRTTIGKLQKNFTQVRLLDLLKKQFSRANITLSDNETVEL
;
A
#
# COMPACT_ATOMS: atom_id res chain seq x y z
N MET A 1 -9.82 88.75 -19.36
CA MET A 1 -10.76 88.96 -18.23
C MET A 1 -11.58 87.68 -18.10
N ALA A 2 -11.06 86.68 -17.40
CA ALA A 2 -11.16 86.47 -15.94
C ALA A 2 -12.42 85.66 -15.59
N ALA A 3 -12.26 84.34 -15.44
CA ALA A 3 -12.99 83.48 -14.51
C ALA A 3 -12.53 82.02 -14.68
N THR A 4 -11.36 81.69 -14.13
CA THR A 4 -10.92 80.31 -13.92
C THR A 4 -10.53 80.23 -12.45
N ASN A 5 -11.32 79.54 -11.63
CA ASN A 5 -10.91 78.75 -10.46
C ASN A 5 -12.11 78.47 -9.56
N ILE A 6 -12.03 77.29 -8.92
CA ILE A 6 -12.86 76.78 -7.82
C ILE A 6 -14.17 76.10 -8.28
N LEU A 7 -14.07 74.80 -8.52
CA LEU A 7 -14.98 73.77 -7.95
C LEU A 7 -14.51 72.36 -8.39
N ILE A 8 -13.22 72.07 -8.18
CA ILE A 8 -12.66 70.72 -8.13
C ILE A 8 -12.40 70.43 -6.66
N ALA A 9 -13.42 70.02 -5.89
CA ALA A 9 -13.21 69.61 -4.48
C ALA A 9 -14.38 68.83 -3.82
N ALA A 10 -15.35 68.28 -4.55
CA ALA A 10 -16.56 67.73 -3.89
C ALA A 10 -17.08 66.36 -4.38
N CYS A 11 -16.38 65.65 -5.27
CA CYS A 11 -16.84 64.34 -5.78
C CYS A 11 -15.76 63.24 -5.76
N LEU A 12 -14.95 63.16 -4.69
CA LEU A 12 -13.91 62.14 -4.53
C LEU A 12 -13.94 61.45 -3.15
N SER A 13 -15.09 61.30 -2.50
CA SER A 13 -15.13 60.77 -1.12
C SER A 13 -16.19 59.70 -0.81
N THR A 14 -16.79 59.02 -1.78
CA THR A 14 -17.80 57.97 -1.47
C THR A 14 -17.59 56.60 -2.12
N TRP A 15 -16.41 56.32 -2.68
CA TRP A 15 -16.12 55.01 -3.32
C TRP A 15 -14.82 54.38 -2.82
N ALA A 16 -14.54 54.48 -1.51
CA ALA A 16 -13.33 53.89 -0.94
C ALA A 16 -13.48 53.41 0.51
N THR A 17 -14.52 52.63 0.83
CA THR A 17 -14.52 51.78 2.05
C THR A 17 -15.50 50.62 1.90
N MET A 18 -15.18 49.68 1.02
CA MET A 18 -15.45 48.26 1.28
C MET A 18 -14.11 47.54 1.22
N ALA A 19 -13.22 47.91 2.13
CA ALA A 19 -12.21 46.98 2.57
C ALA A 19 -12.96 45.86 3.26
N THR A 20 -13.03 44.69 2.64
CA THR A 20 -13.39 43.45 3.32
C THR A 20 -12.47 43.34 4.53
N SER A 21 -12.99 43.61 5.73
CA SER A 21 -12.30 43.33 6.98
C SER A 21 -11.99 41.84 7.00
N ALA A 22 -10.71 41.48 6.88
CA ALA A 22 -10.28 40.15 7.28
C ALA A 22 -10.76 39.93 8.73
N PRO A 23 -11.32 38.75 9.06
CA PRO A 23 -11.77 38.50 10.42
C PRO A 23 -10.58 38.72 11.37
N GLU A 24 -10.75 39.61 12.36
CA GLU A 24 -9.78 39.80 13.44
C GLU A 24 -9.64 38.47 14.18
N CYS A 25 -8.48 37.84 14.05
CA CYS A 25 -8.20 36.57 14.71
C CYS A 25 -8.07 36.86 16.22
N ALA A 26 -8.92 36.23 17.02
CA ALA A 26 -9.07 36.57 18.43
C ALA A 26 -7.77 36.31 19.23
N GLU A 27 -7.31 37.29 19.99
CA GLU A 27 -6.29 37.08 21.02
C GLU A 27 -6.90 36.44 22.27
N SER A 28 -6.18 35.50 22.88
CA SER A 28 -6.61 34.79 24.09
C SER A 28 -6.57 35.70 25.34
N PRO A 29 -7.52 35.57 26.29
CA PRO A 29 -7.53 36.35 27.54
C PRO A 29 -6.23 36.16 28.35
N LYS A 30 -5.70 37.25 28.91
CA LYS A 30 -4.51 37.22 29.79
C LYS A 30 -4.93 36.90 31.23
N GLU A 31 -4.76 35.64 31.63
CA GLU A 31 -4.91 35.19 33.03
C GLU A 31 -3.53 34.93 33.68
N ASN A 32 -3.46 35.00 35.02
CA ASN A 32 -2.24 34.78 35.80
C ASN A 32 -1.96 33.28 35.97
N TYR A 33 -1.27 32.68 35.01
CA TYR A 33 -0.79 31.30 35.10
C TYR A 33 0.71 31.25 35.37
N THR A 34 1.17 30.20 36.09
CA THR A 34 2.59 29.85 36.13
C THR A 34 2.99 29.29 34.76
N VAL A 35 3.82 30.02 34.02
CA VAL A 35 4.29 29.65 32.68
C VAL A 35 5.61 28.89 32.79
N CYS A 36 5.69 27.72 32.15
CA CYS A 36 6.94 26.97 32.02
C CYS A 36 7.89 27.69 31.05
N ASP A 37 9.15 27.89 31.45
CA ASP A 37 10.18 28.59 30.67
C ASP A 37 11.32 27.69 30.17
N SER A 38 11.31 26.39 30.51
CA SER A 38 12.29 25.42 30.02
C SER A 38 12.36 25.39 28.48
N GLU A 39 13.51 24.98 27.96
CA GLU A 39 13.73 24.91 26.51
C GLU A 39 12.71 23.99 25.83
N GLU A 40 12.41 22.84 26.44
CA GLU A 40 11.43 21.88 25.95
C GLU A 40 10.02 22.47 25.87
N CYS A 41 9.62 23.25 26.88
CA CYS A 41 8.34 23.96 26.90
C CYS A 41 8.28 25.01 25.79
N GLN A 42 9.34 25.78 25.57
CA GLN A 42 9.38 26.80 24.52
C GLN A 42 9.32 26.16 23.12
N GLN A 43 10.10 25.10 22.89
CA GLN A 43 10.08 24.36 21.62
C GLN A 43 8.70 23.76 21.34
N ARG A 44 8.05 23.18 22.36
CA ARG A 44 6.71 22.60 22.21
C ARG A 44 5.64 23.67 21.99
N ALA A 45 5.71 24.78 22.73
CA ALA A 45 4.79 25.91 22.56
C ALA A 45 4.90 26.51 21.14
N LYS A 46 6.13 26.64 20.62
CA LYS A 46 6.37 27.08 19.24
C LYS A 46 5.71 26.14 18.23
N LEU A 47 5.95 24.82 18.33
CA LEU A 47 5.34 23.83 17.43
C LEU A 47 3.80 23.90 17.45
N ILE A 48 3.21 24.00 18.65
CA ILE A 48 1.76 24.14 18.80
C ILE A 48 1.31 25.41 18.09
N ASN A 49 1.93 26.56 18.39
CA ASN A 49 1.52 27.84 17.86
C ASN A 49 1.63 27.92 16.33
N GLU A 50 2.65 27.31 15.73
CA GLU A 50 2.81 27.20 14.28
C GLU A 50 1.77 26.28 13.62
N SER A 51 1.19 25.35 14.38
CA SER A 51 0.17 24.42 13.88
C SER A 51 -1.24 25.02 13.92
N LEU A 52 -1.49 25.95 14.84
CA LEU A 52 -2.81 26.56 15.04
C LEU A 52 -3.21 27.51 13.91
N ASP A 53 -4.49 27.47 13.54
CA ASP A 53 -5.18 28.49 12.77
C ASP A 53 -6.16 29.24 13.69
N ARG A 54 -5.68 30.33 14.29
CA ARG A 54 -6.44 31.11 15.31
C ARG A 54 -7.62 31.88 14.74
N CYS A 55 -7.79 31.91 13.42
CA CYS A 55 -8.90 32.60 12.78
C CYS A 55 -10.14 31.69 12.68
N ILE A 56 -10.01 30.43 13.09
CA ILE A 56 -11.08 29.42 13.11
C ILE A 56 -11.61 29.25 14.53
N ASP A 57 -12.93 29.18 14.67
CA ASP A 57 -13.57 28.89 15.96
C ASP A 57 -13.35 27.41 16.33
N PRO A 58 -12.62 27.11 17.43
CA PRO A 58 -12.35 25.73 17.84
C PRO A 58 -13.62 24.94 18.18
N CYS A 59 -14.73 25.61 18.52
CA CYS A 59 -16.00 24.96 18.82
C CYS A 59 -16.76 24.54 17.54
N LYS A 60 -16.37 25.08 16.37
CA LYS A 60 -16.98 24.76 15.07
C LYS A 60 -16.16 23.76 14.27
N ASP A 61 -14.84 23.98 14.22
CA ASP A 61 -13.91 23.08 13.54
C ASP A 61 -12.59 23.02 14.31
N PHE A 62 -12.53 22.12 15.28
CA PHE A 62 -11.33 21.94 16.09
C PHE A 62 -10.15 21.41 15.27
N TYR A 63 -10.40 20.66 14.19
CA TYR A 63 -9.32 20.12 13.37
C TYR A 63 -8.63 21.23 12.58
N GLN A 64 -9.39 22.10 11.91
CA GLN A 64 -8.81 23.24 11.22
C GLN A 64 -8.20 24.24 12.21
N TYR A 65 -8.82 24.50 13.37
CA TYR A 65 -8.19 25.33 14.41
C TYR A 65 -6.84 24.76 14.88
N ALA A 66 -6.78 23.44 15.15
CA ALA A 66 -5.59 22.82 15.72
C ALA A 66 -4.49 22.55 14.69
N CYS A 67 -4.84 22.31 13.42
CA CYS A 67 -3.93 21.83 12.39
C CYS A 67 -3.84 22.74 11.15
N GLY A 68 -4.66 23.78 11.03
CA GLY A 68 -4.75 24.60 9.82
C GLY A 68 -3.44 25.31 9.46
N GLY A 69 -2.73 25.83 10.47
CA GLY A 69 -1.39 26.40 10.29
C GLY A 69 -0.37 25.36 9.80
N TRP A 70 -0.48 24.13 10.31
CA TRP A 70 0.37 23.01 9.86
C TRP A 70 0.07 22.61 8.41
N ILE A 71 -1.22 22.47 8.05
CA ILE A 71 -1.66 22.10 6.70
C ILE A 71 -1.17 23.12 5.66
N ASN A 72 -1.26 24.41 5.99
CA ASN A 72 -0.84 25.49 5.10
C ASN A 72 0.68 25.51 4.87
N SER A 73 1.47 25.11 5.87
CA SER A 73 2.93 25.09 5.82
C SER A 73 3.53 23.78 5.31
N HIS A 74 2.80 22.66 5.38
CA HIS A 74 3.31 21.32 5.06
C HIS A 74 2.62 20.72 3.83
N LYS A 75 3.02 21.19 2.64
CA LYS A 75 2.54 20.64 1.37
C LYS A 75 3.02 19.20 1.17
N ILE A 76 2.16 18.36 0.61
CA ILE A 76 2.50 16.99 0.24
C ILE A 76 3.50 17.04 -0.94
N PRO A 77 4.73 16.53 -0.79
CA PRO A 77 5.70 16.53 -1.88
C PRO A 77 5.27 15.54 -2.98
N PRO A 78 5.67 15.74 -4.25
CA PRO A 78 5.25 14.88 -5.38
C PRO A 78 5.59 13.39 -5.21
N SER A 79 6.61 13.06 -4.42
CA SER A 79 7.01 11.69 -4.13
C SER A 79 6.14 10.98 -3.10
N LYS A 80 5.11 11.64 -2.54
CA LYS A 80 4.27 11.11 -1.47
C LYS A 80 2.79 11.28 -1.77
N SER A 81 2.00 10.31 -1.31
CA SER A 81 0.54 10.34 -1.40
C SER A 81 -0.13 11.14 -0.28
N SER A 82 0.55 11.35 0.85
CA SER A 82 0.11 12.19 1.96
C SER A 82 1.26 12.56 2.89
N THR A 83 1.01 13.46 3.83
CA THR A 83 1.97 13.92 4.84
C THR A 83 1.27 14.05 6.20
N GLY A 84 2.04 14.05 7.28
CA GLY A 84 1.55 14.09 8.65
C GLY A 84 2.68 13.84 9.65
N THR A 85 2.43 14.06 10.94
CA THR A 85 3.45 13.89 12.00
C THR A 85 4.12 12.52 11.97
N PHE A 86 3.34 11.43 11.85
CA PHE A 86 3.90 10.08 11.77
C PHE A 86 4.76 9.84 10.52
N ARG A 87 4.45 10.52 9.40
CA ARG A 87 5.26 10.43 8.18
C ARG A 87 6.56 11.23 8.32
N LEU A 88 6.52 12.39 8.96
CA LEU A 88 7.73 13.16 9.27
C LEU A 88 8.67 12.38 10.21
N LEU A 89 8.12 11.76 11.25
CA LEU A 89 8.89 10.88 12.14
C LEU A 89 9.48 9.68 11.39
N ARG A 90 8.72 9.08 10.46
CA ARG A 90 9.23 8.00 9.61
C ARG A 90 10.36 8.49 8.70
N ASP A 91 10.30 9.69 8.15
CA ASP A 91 11.37 10.25 7.32
C ASP A 91 12.65 10.47 8.13
N GLU A 92 12.52 10.99 9.35
CA GLU A 92 13.65 11.20 10.26
C GLU A 92 14.28 9.86 10.65
N LEU A 93 13.45 8.87 11.01
CA LEU A 93 13.91 7.51 11.27
C LEU A 93 14.63 6.92 10.04
N GLN A 94 14.08 7.08 8.84
CA GLN A 94 14.70 6.61 7.61
C GLN A 94 16.05 7.29 7.34
N LYS A 95 16.20 8.59 7.63
CA LYS A 95 17.49 9.29 7.52
C LYS A 95 18.52 8.73 8.50
N THR A 96 18.13 8.48 9.74
CA THR A 96 19.02 7.87 10.74
C THR A 96 19.43 6.46 10.31
N LEU A 97 18.47 5.62 9.91
CA LEU A 97 18.76 4.27 9.43
C LEU A 97 19.67 4.28 8.19
N LYS A 98 19.40 5.18 7.24
CA LYS A 98 20.24 5.39 6.06
C LYS A 98 21.68 5.71 6.47
N SER A 99 21.89 6.68 7.35
CA SER A 99 23.22 7.06 7.82
C SER A 99 23.95 5.90 8.51
N LEU A 100 23.24 5.09 9.29
CA LEU A 100 23.83 3.92 9.94
C LEU A 100 24.25 2.86 8.92
N LEU A 101 23.38 2.54 7.96
CA LEU A 101 23.61 1.50 6.95
C LEU A 101 24.67 1.88 5.91
N GLU A 102 24.75 3.15 5.52
CA GLU A 102 25.79 3.66 4.60
C GLU A 102 27.19 3.61 5.22
N ASN A 103 27.28 3.69 6.55
CA ASN A 103 28.55 3.63 7.26
C ASN A 103 28.99 2.18 7.58
N MET A 104 28.19 1.17 7.24
CA MET A 104 28.56 -0.22 7.47
C MET A 104 29.51 -0.74 6.39
N THR A 105 30.51 -1.51 6.81
CA THR A 105 31.42 -2.20 5.89
C THR A 105 30.78 -3.45 5.31
N MET A 106 30.83 -3.63 4.00
CA MET A 106 30.40 -4.87 3.37
C MET A 106 31.40 -5.99 3.64
N VAL A 107 30.94 -7.02 4.35
CA VAL A 107 31.66 -8.27 4.56
C VAL A 107 30.89 -9.36 3.82
N TYR A 108 31.57 -10.13 2.97
CA TYR A 108 30.94 -11.17 2.15
C TYR A 108 31.14 -12.58 2.70
N GLU A 109 32.15 -12.79 3.53
CA GLU A 109 32.48 -14.09 4.13
C GLU A 109 32.15 -14.10 5.62
N CYS A 110 31.70 -15.25 6.14
CA CYS A 110 31.41 -15.44 7.57
C CYS A 110 30.46 -14.37 8.17
N GLN A 111 29.48 -13.95 7.38
CA GLN A 111 28.58 -12.85 7.71
C GLN A 111 27.75 -13.10 8.99
N ASN A 112 27.79 -12.13 9.90
CA ASN A 112 26.80 -12.01 10.96
C ASN A 112 25.53 -11.28 10.44
N ILE A 113 24.57 -10.99 11.34
CA ILE A 113 23.31 -10.34 10.95
C ILE A 113 23.51 -8.89 10.44
N THR A 114 24.44 -8.14 11.01
CA THR A 114 24.73 -6.76 10.59
C THR A 114 25.43 -6.73 9.23
N ASP A 115 26.33 -7.68 8.97
CA ASP A 115 27.01 -7.81 7.68
C ASP A 115 26.00 -8.10 6.56
N LYS A 116 25.03 -9.00 6.82
CA LYS A 116 23.93 -9.28 5.89
C LYS A 116 23.07 -8.05 5.62
N ALA A 117 22.76 -7.27 6.66
CA ALA A 117 22.00 -6.03 6.51
C ALA A 117 22.76 -5.02 5.64
N ALA A 118 24.07 -4.88 5.85
CA ALA A 118 24.93 -4.01 5.04
C ALA A 118 24.95 -4.45 3.57
N VAL A 119 25.09 -5.74 3.30
CA VAL A 119 25.08 -6.26 1.92
C VAL A 119 23.72 -6.02 1.25
N VAL A 120 22.61 -6.36 1.92
CA VAL A 120 21.27 -6.14 1.36
C VAL A 120 21.02 -4.66 1.06
N TYR A 121 21.37 -3.77 1.99
CA TYR A 121 21.21 -2.33 1.79
C TYR A 121 22.01 -1.84 0.58
N ASN A 122 23.32 -2.13 0.52
CA ASN A 122 24.18 -1.66 -0.56
C ASN A 122 23.79 -2.25 -1.93
N THR A 123 23.38 -3.53 -1.98
CA THR A 123 22.85 -4.13 -3.21
C THR A 123 21.57 -3.43 -3.66
N CYS A 124 20.64 -3.11 -2.74
CA CYS A 124 19.43 -2.37 -3.08
C CYS A 124 19.73 -0.95 -3.58
N MET A 125 20.70 -0.26 -2.98
CA MET A 125 21.07 1.10 -3.37
C MET A 125 21.76 1.17 -4.74
N ALA A 126 22.37 0.08 -5.20
CA ALA A 126 23.01 -0.02 -6.51
C ALA A 126 22.03 -0.31 -7.67
N VAL A 127 20.76 -0.65 -7.38
CA VAL A 127 19.75 -1.01 -8.39
C VAL A 127 19.58 0.07 -9.48
N PRO A 128 19.49 1.39 -9.17
CA PRO A 128 19.28 2.41 -10.20
C PRO A 128 20.39 2.49 -11.26
N THR A 129 21.58 2.00 -10.94
CA THR A 129 22.75 1.96 -11.85
C THR A 129 23.03 0.56 -12.41
N SER A 130 22.27 -0.44 -11.99
CA SER A 130 22.45 -1.82 -12.42
C SER A 130 21.64 -2.07 -13.69
N GLU A 131 22.16 -2.93 -14.57
CA GLU A 131 21.40 -3.40 -15.73
C GLU A 131 20.25 -4.32 -15.31
N ASP A 132 19.14 -4.26 -16.04
CA ASP A 132 18.01 -5.17 -15.83
C ASP A 132 18.42 -6.62 -16.11
N ARG A 133 18.26 -7.48 -15.10
CA ARG A 133 18.65 -8.89 -15.15
C ARG A 133 17.48 -9.80 -15.51
N LEU A 134 16.98 -9.63 -16.74
CA LEU A 134 15.91 -10.47 -17.28
C LEU A 134 16.31 -11.97 -17.27
N ASP A 135 17.59 -12.27 -17.49
CA ASP A 135 18.17 -13.62 -17.38
C ASP A 135 17.95 -14.25 -16.00
N VAL A 136 18.15 -13.47 -14.93
CA VAL A 136 17.92 -13.92 -13.55
C VAL A 136 16.44 -14.13 -13.29
N MET A 137 15.58 -13.22 -13.77
CA MET A 137 14.13 -13.39 -13.67
C MET A 137 13.66 -14.65 -14.39
N MET A 138 14.15 -14.92 -15.61
CA MET A 138 13.85 -16.15 -16.35
C MET A 138 14.35 -17.39 -15.62
N ALA A 139 15.53 -17.35 -14.99
CA ALA A 139 16.04 -18.45 -14.20
C ALA A 139 15.15 -18.75 -12.98
N ILE A 140 14.65 -17.71 -12.29
CA ILE A 140 13.69 -17.84 -11.18
C ILE A 140 12.37 -18.45 -11.67
N MET A 141 11.86 -17.96 -12.80
CA MET A 141 10.61 -18.47 -13.40
C MET A 141 10.74 -19.94 -13.82
N ASN A 142 11.87 -20.32 -14.41
CA ASN A 142 12.19 -21.70 -14.75
C ASN A 142 12.28 -22.59 -13.50
N ALA A 143 12.99 -22.14 -12.45
CA ALA A 143 13.06 -22.86 -11.19
C ALA A 143 11.69 -22.98 -10.48
N SER A 144 10.79 -22.03 -10.74
CA SER A 144 9.40 -22.03 -10.27
C SER A 144 8.46 -22.85 -11.18
N GLY A 145 8.99 -23.47 -12.25
CA GLY A 145 8.21 -24.29 -13.18
C GLY A 145 7.22 -23.51 -14.07
N VAL A 146 7.48 -22.22 -14.30
CA VAL A 146 6.77 -21.38 -15.28
C VAL A 146 7.76 -20.71 -16.22
N PRO A 147 8.58 -21.46 -16.98
CA PRO A 147 9.68 -20.88 -17.76
C PRO A 147 9.23 -19.92 -18.87
N HIS A 148 7.97 -20.01 -19.35
CA HIS A 148 7.48 -19.25 -20.50
C HIS A 148 6.19 -18.46 -20.21
N TRP A 149 6.25 -17.51 -19.28
CA TRP A 149 5.12 -16.61 -18.99
C TRP A 149 5.14 -15.33 -19.86
N PRO A 150 4.01 -14.90 -20.45
CA PRO A 150 2.70 -15.55 -20.45
C PRO A 150 2.67 -16.78 -21.37
N ILE A 151 1.92 -17.80 -20.94
CA ILE A 151 1.64 -19.00 -21.73
C ILE A 151 0.60 -18.63 -22.79
N THR A 152 1.00 -18.66 -24.05
CA THR A 152 0.12 -18.43 -25.21
C THR A 152 0.08 -19.67 -26.09
N ASN A 153 -0.74 -19.67 -27.14
CA ASN A 153 -0.84 -20.80 -28.08
C ASN A 153 0.50 -21.19 -28.74
N ASP A 154 1.49 -20.29 -28.74
CA ASP A 154 2.83 -20.55 -29.29
C ASP A 154 3.75 -21.28 -28.29
N THR A 155 3.37 -21.32 -27.02
CA THR A 155 4.11 -22.03 -25.98
C THR A 155 3.72 -23.51 -25.99
N LYS A 156 4.72 -24.40 -26.04
CA LYS A 156 4.48 -25.87 -26.07
C LYS A 156 3.98 -26.43 -24.74
N GLU A 157 4.03 -25.63 -23.68
CA GLU A 157 3.67 -26.01 -22.33
C GLU A 157 2.20 -25.69 -22.07
N MET A 158 1.38 -26.73 -21.89
CA MET A 158 -0.02 -26.57 -21.53
C MET A 158 -0.26 -27.25 -20.18
N PHE A 159 -0.60 -26.47 -19.17
CA PHE A 159 -1.10 -27.03 -17.91
C PHE A 159 -2.49 -27.60 -18.15
N GLN A 160 -2.73 -28.85 -17.73
CA GLN A 160 -4.00 -29.53 -17.95
C GLN A 160 -5.11 -29.01 -17.04
N ASN A 161 -4.76 -28.51 -15.85
CA ASN A 161 -5.70 -27.96 -14.88
C ASN A 161 -5.00 -27.03 -13.87
N CYS A 162 -5.79 -26.27 -13.12
CA CYS A 162 -5.31 -25.36 -12.08
C CYS A 162 -4.48 -26.09 -11.01
N THR A 163 -4.86 -27.30 -10.60
CA THR A 163 -4.10 -28.06 -9.59
C THR A 163 -2.66 -28.32 -10.07
N GLN A 164 -2.44 -28.61 -11.35
CA GLN A 164 -1.11 -28.79 -11.91
C GLN A 164 -0.29 -27.50 -11.88
N VAL A 165 -0.91 -26.36 -12.21
CA VAL A 165 -0.27 -25.03 -12.10
C VAL A 165 0.15 -24.81 -10.64
N LEU A 166 -0.79 -24.86 -9.71
CA LEU A 166 -0.57 -24.59 -8.28
C LEU A 166 0.50 -25.51 -7.68
N ASN A 167 0.45 -26.80 -8.02
CA ASN A 167 1.45 -27.77 -7.56
C ASN A 167 2.82 -27.48 -8.15
N THR A 168 2.91 -27.08 -9.41
CA THR A 168 4.20 -26.80 -10.08
C THR A 168 4.82 -25.55 -9.48
N THR A 169 4.06 -24.46 -9.44
CA THR A 169 4.54 -23.14 -9.03
C THR A 169 4.74 -23.00 -7.54
N GLY A 170 3.92 -23.69 -6.74
CA GLY A 170 3.87 -23.48 -5.29
C GLY A 170 3.32 -22.12 -4.88
N TYR A 171 2.80 -21.33 -5.83
CA TYR A 171 2.08 -20.09 -5.56
C TYR A 171 0.59 -20.40 -5.36
N PHE A 172 -0.04 -19.67 -4.44
CA PHE A 172 -1.47 -19.76 -4.17
C PHE A 172 -2.18 -18.47 -4.65
N PRO A 173 -2.43 -18.28 -5.96
CA PRO A 173 -3.07 -17.10 -6.52
C PRO A 173 -4.58 -17.00 -6.27
N ILE A 174 -5.21 -18.02 -5.66
CA ILE A 174 -6.66 -18.09 -5.44
C ILE A 174 -7.07 -18.15 -3.97
N LEU A 175 -6.13 -18.42 -3.06
CA LEU A 175 -6.34 -18.46 -1.62
C LEU A 175 -5.03 -18.13 -0.93
N THR A 176 -5.06 -17.49 0.23
CA THR A 176 -3.87 -17.26 1.04
C THR A 176 -3.70 -18.40 2.04
N VAL A 177 -2.46 -18.81 2.27
CA VAL A 177 -2.10 -19.83 3.27
C VAL A 177 -1.06 -19.24 4.20
N ASN A 178 -1.32 -19.26 5.49
CA ASN A 178 -0.38 -18.82 6.52
C ASN A 178 -0.38 -19.80 7.70
N VAL A 179 0.63 -19.68 8.56
CA VAL A 179 0.66 -20.33 9.86
C VAL A 179 0.67 -19.24 10.91
N GLY A 180 -0.42 -19.15 11.67
CA GLY A 180 -0.64 -18.15 12.69
C GLY A 180 -0.91 -18.78 14.04
N ARG A 181 -0.96 -17.95 15.08
CA ARG A 181 -1.41 -18.37 16.41
C ARG A 181 -2.93 -18.58 16.37
N ASP A 182 -3.43 -19.69 16.90
CA ASP A 182 -4.87 -19.93 17.00
C ASP A 182 -5.50 -18.95 18.00
N VAL A 183 -6.48 -18.17 17.54
CA VAL A 183 -7.11 -17.11 18.35
C VAL A 183 -7.93 -17.64 19.52
N LYS A 184 -8.40 -18.89 19.47
CA LYS A 184 -9.08 -19.57 20.59
C LYS A 184 -8.13 -20.46 21.39
N MET A 185 -7.05 -20.93 20.79
CA MET A 185 -6.05 -21.79 21.45
C MET A 185 -4.66 -21.16 21.39
N LEU A 186 -4.42 -20.21 22.30
CA LEU A 186 -3.22 -19.39 22.31
C LEU A 186 -1.90 -20.14 22.52
N ASN A 187 -1.92 -21.44 22.85
CA ASN A 187 -0.70 -22.26 23.01
C ASN A 187 -0.32 -23.04 21.75
N SER A 188 -1.08 -22.89 20.67
CA SER A 188 -0.86 -23.60 19.41
C SER A 188 -0.88 -22.66 18.22
N ASN A 189 -0.18 -23.07 17.16
CA ASN A 189 -0.33 -22.49 15.84
C ASN A 189 -1.32 -23.33 15.03
N ILE A 190 -1.95 -22.70 14.04
CA ILE A 190 -2.89 -23.32 13.12
C ILE A 190 -2.60 -22.83 11.70
N ILE A 191 -2.91 -23.68 10.72
CA ILE A 191 -2.85 -23.31 9.31
C ILE A 191 -4.11 -22.48 9.02
N GLY A 192 -3.93 -21.21 8.67
CA GLY A 192 -4.99 -20.33 8.19
C GLY A 192 -5.11 -20.41 6.68
N LEU A 193 -6.35 -20.48 6.20
CA LEU A 193 -6.72 -20.41 4.80
C LEU A 193 -7.69 -19.26 4.63
N ASP A 194 -7.38 -18.31 3.76
CA ASP A 194 -8.22 -17.13 3.61
C ASP A 194 -8.33 -16.72 2.15
N GLN A 195 -9.22 -15.78 1.86
CA GLN A 195 -9.35 -15.16 0.54
C GLN A 195 -8.08 -14.38 0.17
N ILE A 196 -7.90 -14.14 -1.12
CA ILE A 196 -6.82 -13.30 -1.62
C ILE A 196 -7.14 -11.81 -1.48
N GLU A 197 -6.09 -11.02 -1.47
CA GLU A 197 -6.17 -9.57 -1.60
C GLU A 197 -5.84 -9.14 -3.03
N PHE A 198 -6.38 -7.99 -3.44
CA PHE A 198 -6.23 -7.48 -4.80
C PHE A 198 -5.39 -6.20 -4.78
N GLY A 199 -4.33 -6.16 -5.59
CA GLY A 199 -3.33 -5.08 -5.53
C GLY A 199 -3.88 -3.67 -5.78
N VAL A 200 -4.90 -3.53 -6.65
CA VAL A 200 -5.55 -2.25 -6.93
C VAL A 200 -6.85 -2.02 -6.13
N GLY A 201 -7.18 -2.95 -5.23
CA GLY A 201 -8.35 -2.91 -4.37
C GLY A 201 -9.56 -3.65 -4.94
N ARG A 202 -10.23 -4.44 -4.09
CA ARG A 202 -11.41 -5.25 -4.45
C ARG A 202 -12.50 -4.41 -5.12
N ASN A 203 -12.84 -3.27 -4.50
CA ASN A 203 -13.95 -2.42 -4.96
C ASN A 203 -13.69 -1.77 -6.32
N GLN A 204 -12.42 -1.51 -6.64
CA GLN A 204 -12.01 -0.97 -7.93
C GLN A 204 -12.20 -2.02 -9.05
N ILE A 205 -11.80 -3.27 -8.81
CA ILE A 205 -11.84 -4.34 -9.83
C ILE A 205 -13.24 -4.90 -10.04
N ILE A 206 -14.11 -4.95 -9.01
CA ILE A 206 -15.50 -5.43 -9.19
C ILE A 206 -16.42 -4.38 -9.81
N HIS A 207 -16.02 -3.10 -9.80
CA HIS A 207 -16.77 -1.98 -10.39
C HIS A 207 -15.89 -1.16 -11.36
N PRO A 208 -15.32 -1.79 -12.40
CA PRO A 208 -14.41 -1.10 -13.31
C PRO A 208 -15.11 -0.04 -14.17
N GLU A 209 -16.43 -0.12 -14.30
CA GLU A 209 -17.27 0.81 -15.05
C GLU A 209 -17.43 2.19 -14.39
N LYS A 210 -17.21 2.28 -13.07
CA LYS A 210 -17.36 3.54 -12.34
C LYS A 210 -16.29 4.54 -12.77
N GLU A 211 -16.71 5.78 -13.02
CA GLU A 211 -15.83 6.85 -13.53
C GLU A 211 -14.61 7.08 -12.63
N GLU A 212 -14.79 7.01 -11.31
CA GLU A 212 -13.71 7.12 -10.31
C GLU A 212 -12.67 5.98 -10.41
N ASN A 213 -13.06 4.81 -10.91
CA ASN A 213 -12.22 3.62 -11.00
C ASN A 213 -11.52 3.48 -12.36
N LYS A 214 -12.10 4.01 -13.44
CA LYS A 214 -11.56 3.87 -14.81
C LYS A 214 -10.07 4.19 -14.89
N LYS A 215 -9.65 5.32 -14.32
CA LYS A 215 -8.24 5.74 -14.32
C LYS A 215 -7.32 4.74 -13.61
N ILE A 216 -7.79 4.12 -12.52
CA ILE A 216 -7.01 3.12 -11.76
C ILE A 216 -6.91 1.83 -12.57
N ILE A 217 -8.02 1.36 -13.13
CA ILE A 217 -8.06 0.13 -13.94
C ILE A 217 -7.25 0.28 -15.23
N ASP A 218 -7.31 1.43 -15.88
CA ASP A 218 -6.49 1.72 -17.07
C ASP A 218 -5.00 1.69 -16.72
N ALA A 219 -4.59 2.33 -15.62
CA ALA A 219 -3.21 2.27 -15.14
C ALA A 219 -2.79 0.84 -14.78
N TYR A 220 -3.68 0.04 -14.21
CA TYR A 220 -3.42 -1.36 -13.88
C TYR A 220 -3.22 -2.22 -15.13
N LYS A 221 -4.08 -2.07 -16.14
CA LYS A 221 -3.91 -2.72 -17.45
C LYS A 221 -2.57 -2.35 -18.08
N GLN A 222 -2.17 -1.07 -18.00
CA GLN A 222 -0.86 -0.65 -18.50
C GLN A 222 0.29 -1.29 -17.74
N LEU A 223 0.21 -1.40 -16.41
CA LEU A 223 1.22 -2.11 -15.62
C LEU A 223 1.34 -3.59 -16.03
N ILE A 224 0.21 -4.27 -16.23
CA ILE A 224 0.17 -5.66 -16.72
C ILE A 224 0.85 -5.75 -18.09
N LYS A 225 0.51 -4.86 -19.03
CA LYS A 225 1.13 -4.81 -20.36
C LYS A 225 2.65 -4.62 -20.28
N THR A 226 3.12 -3.71 -19.42
CA THR A 226 4.55 -3.48 -19.20
C THR A 226 5.25 -4.73 -18.67
N ALA A 227 4.66 -5.40 -17.68
CA ALA A 227 5.21 -6.64 -17.13
C ALA A 227 5.25 -7.78 -18.16
N LEU A 228 4.17 -7.96 -18.93
CA LEU A 228 4.11 -8.96 -20.00
C LEU A 228 5.17 -8.71 -21.09
N ARG A 229 5.34 -7.44 -21.50
CA ARG A 229 6.36 -7.04 -22.48
C ARG A 229 7.78 -7.21 -21.94
N PHE A 230 8.01 -6.94 -20.67
CA PHE A 230 9.31 -7.18 -20.02
C PHE A 230 9.66 -8.68 -20.05
N MET A 231 8.69 -9.55 -19.74
CA MET A 231 8.90 -11.00 -19.72
C MET A 231 9.00 -11.62 -21.11
N ARG A 232 8.26 -11.09 -22.09
CA ARG A 232 8.28 -11.54 -23.48
C ARG A 232 8.43 -10.34 -24.43
N PRO A 233 9.66 -9.87 -24.72
CA PRO A 233 9.90 -8.65 -25.50
C PRO A 233 9.23 -8.62 -26.89
N ASN A 234 9.04 -9.78 -27.52
CA ASN A 234 8.49 -9.92 -28.87
C ASN A 234 6.97 -10.15 -28.90
N ILE A 235 6.25 -9.97 -27.79
CA ILE A 235 4.78 -10.10 -27.76
C ILE A 235 4.11 -8.95 -28.53
N SER A 236 3.09 -9.27 -29.33
CA SER A 236 2.33 -8.28 -30.11
C SER A 236 1.47 -7.38 -29.21
N GLU A 237 1.17 -6.17 -29.67
CA GLU A 237 0.29 -5.25 -28.94
C GLU A 237 -1.16 -5.76 -28.84
N THR A 238 -1.61 -6.54 -29.81
CA THR A 238 -2.93 -7.19 -29.77
C THR A 238 -3.01 -8.18 -28.61
N ASN A 239 -2.04 -9.10 -28.51
CA ASN A 239 -1.99 -10.08 -27.42
C ASN A 239 -1.79 -9.42 -26.06
N LEU A 240 -1.01 -8.33 -25.97
CA LEU A 240 -0.89 -7.57 -24.74
C LEU A 240 -2.22 -6.97 -24.27
N THR A 241 -3.00 -6.44 -25.21
CA THR A 241 -4.32 -5.87 -24.91
C THR A 241 -5.28 -6.96 -24.45
N GLU A 242 -5.42 -8.03 -25.24
CA GLU A 242 -6.28 -9.17 -24.91
C GLU A 242 -5.93 -9.77 -23.54
N LEU A 243 -4.66 -10.12 -23.30
CA LEU A 243 -4.22 -10.70 -22.02
C LEU A 243 -4.44 -9.74 -20.84
N SER A 244 -4.20 -8.44 -21.03
CA SER A 244 -4.43 -7.46 -19.97
C SER A 244 -5.91 -7.33 -19.59
N GLU A 245 -6.81 -7.46 -20.57
CA GLU A 245 -8.25 -7.42 -20.35
C GLU A 245 -8.75 -8.72 -19.71
N GLU A 246 -8.29 -9.86 -20.21
CA GLU A 246 -8.62 -11.17 -19.65
C GLU A 246 -8.17 -11.31 -18.20
N LEU A 247 -6.96 -10.88 -17.86
CA LEU A 247 -6.44 -10.92 -16.48
C LEU A 247 -7.26 -10.06 -15.53
N VAL A 248 -7.55 -8.81 -15.92
CA VAL A 248 -8.37 -7.91 -15.08
C VAL A 248 -9.79 -8.44 -14.92
N ASN A 249 -10.38 -8.98 -15.99
CA ASN A 249 -11.71 -9.59 -15.92
C ASN A 249 -11.74 -10.83 -15.01
N PHE A 250 -10.72 -11.69 -15.11
CA PHE A 250 -10.56 -12.86 -14.26
C PHE A 250 -10.40 -12.47 -12.79
N GLU A 251 -9.54 -11.48 -12.49
CA GLU A 251 -9.40 -10.93 -11.15
C GLU A 251 -10.72 -10.31 -10.63
N GLY A 252 -11.51 -9.66 -11.49
CA GLY A 252 -12.82 -9.15 -11.13
C GLY A 252 -13.82 -10.24 -10.74
N GLN A 253 -13.82 -11.36 -11.47
CA GLN A 253 -14.62 -12.53 -11.11
C GLN A 253 -14.18 -13.12 -9.76
N LEU A 254 -12.87 -13.26 -9.53
CA LEU A 254 -12.33 -13.70 -8.24
C LEU A 254 -12.71 -12.74 -7.12
N ALA A 255 -12.54 -11.42 -7.34
CA ALA A 255 -12.86 -10.39 -6.36
C ALA A 255 -14.34 -10.41 -5.96
N ASN A 256 -15.23 -10.65 -6.91
CA ASN A 256 -16.67 -10.75 -6.65
C ASN A 256 -17.03 -11.98 -5.77
N LEU A 257 -16.22 -13.05 -5.80
CA LEU A 257 -16.40 -14.22 -4.95
C LEU A 257 -15.86 -14.03 -3.52
N THR A 258 -15.03 -13.01 -3.28
CA THR A 258 -14.49 -12.71 -1.96
C THR A 258 -15.47 -11.92 -1.11
N ALA A 259 -15.44 -12.08 0.21
CA ALA A 259 -16.28 -11.31 1.13
C ALA A 259 -15.77 -9.86 1.24
N PRO A 260 -16.68 -8.87 1.34
CA PRO A 260 -16.31 -7.47 1.53
C PRO A 260 -15.66 -7.24 2.91
N PRO A 261 -14.78 -6.23 3.06
CA PRO A 261 -14.09 -5.98 4.33
C PRO A 261 -15.00 -5.76 5.54
N GLU A 262 -16.19 -5.20 5.32
CA GLU A 262 -17.18 -4.92 6.37
C GLU A 262 -17.69 -6.20 7.04
N GLU A 263 -17.92 -7.26 6.27
CA GLU A 263 -18.37 -8.57 6.76
C GLU A 263 -17.27 -9.35 7.49
N ARG A 264 -16.01 -8.92 7.35
CA ARG A 264 -14.83 -9.58 7.90
C ARG A 264 -14.26 -8.90 9.14
N ARG A 265 -14.95 -7.88 9.68
CA ARG A 265 -14.49 -7.13 10.87
C ARG A 265 -14.65 -7.93 12.16
N ASP A 266 -15.66 -8.80 12.23
CA ASP A 266 -15.86 -9.67 13.39
C ASP A 266 -15.05 -10.97 13.20
N LEU A 267 -13.87 -10.98 13.84
CA LEU A 267 -12.97 -12.14 13.82
C LEU A 267 -13.65 -13.42 14.33
N MET A 268 -14.57 -13.31 15.29
CA MET A 268 -15.23 -14.48 15.88
C MET A 268 -16.33 -15.03 14.97
N GLN A 269 -16.91 -14.18 14.12
CA GLN A 269 -17.90 -14.59 13.12
C GLN A 269 -17.24 -15.34 11.95
N ILE A 270 -16.05 -14.90 11.51
CA ILE A 270 -15.34 -15.55 10.40
C ILE A 270 -14.55 -16.78 10.86
N TYR A 271 -14.13 -16.85 12.12
CA TYR A 271 -13.38 -17.99 12.67
C TYR A 271 -14.12 -19.31 12.51
N ASN A 272 -13.67 -20.15 11.57
CA ASN A 272 -14.23 -21.47 11.36
C ASN A 272 -13.14 -22.55 11.34
N ARG A 273 -13.24 -23.52 12.25
CA ARG A 273 -12.33 -24.65 12.29
C ARG A 273 -12.91 -25.85 11.57
N THR A 274 -12.11 -26.45 10.72
CA THR A 274 -12.46 -27.69 10.04
C THR A 274 -11.20 -28.51 9.79
N THR A 275 -11.35 -29.68 9.17
CA THR A 275 -10.20 -30.50 8.77
C THR A 275 -9.97 -30.41 7.27
N ILE A 276 -8.74 -30.60 6.81
CA ILE A 276 -8.41 -30.62 5.38
C ILE A 276 -9.30 -31.62 4.63
N GLY A 277 -9.50 -32.81 5.19
CA GLY A 277 -10.35 -33.85 4.62
C GLY A 277 -11.83 -33.48 4.54
N LYS A 278 -12.34 -32.60 5.41
CA LYS A 278 -13.72 -32.07 5.30
C LYS A 278 -13.83 -31.04 4.18
N LEU A 279 -12.85 -30.13 4.08
CA LEU A 279 -12.81 -29.14 2.99
C LEU A 279 -12.74 -29.82 1.62
N GLN A 280 -11.87 -30.80 1.46
CA GLN A 280 -11.69 -31.48 0.18
C GLN A 280 -12.89 -32.30 -0.29
N LYS A 281 -13.86 -32.60 0.58
CA LYS A 281 -15.13 -33.19 0.15
C LYS A 281 -16.00 -32.19 -0.61
N ASN A 282 -15.91 -30.90 -0.25
CA ASN A 282 -16.70 -29.83 -0.84
C ASN A 282 -15.94 -29.11 -1.97
N PHE A 283 -14.60 -29.08 -1.91
CA PHE A 283 -13.71 -28.39 -2.85
C PHE A 283 -12.79 -29.41 -3.53
N THR A 284 -13.27 -30.03 -4.61
CA THR A 284 -12.58 -31.16 -5.27
C THR A 284 -11.65 -30.72 -6.42
N GLN A 285 -11.84 -29.50 -6.94
CA GLN A 285 -11.10 -28.95 -8.07
C GLN A 285 -9.64 -28.60 -7.72
N VAL A 286 -9.37 -28.38 -6.44
CA VAL A 286 -8.05 -28.05 -5.89
C VAL A 286 -7.66 -29.09 -4.84
N ARG A 287 -6.60 -29.84 -5.09
CA ARG A 287 -6.07 -30.86 -4.16
C ARG A 287 -5.28 -30.20 -3.02
N LEU A 288 -5.99 -29.59 -2.07
CA LEU A 288 -5.41 -28.79 -0.98
C LEU A 288 -4.34 -29.52 -0.16
N LEU A 289 -4.58 -30.76 0.26
CA LEU A 289 -3.62 -31.54 1.04
C LEU A 289 -2.28 -31.73 0.31
N ASP A 290 -2.30 -31.93 -1.00
CA ASP A 290 -1.07 -32.14 -1.77
C ASP A 290 -0.28 -30.85 -1.89
N LEU A 291 -0.97 -29.72 -2.09
CA LEU A 291 -0.36 -28.39 -2.10
C LEU A 291 0.30 -28.10 -0.74
N LEU A 292 -0.42 -28.32 0.36
CA LEU A 292 0.09 -28.08 1.70
C LEU A 292 1.23 -29.05 2.03
N LYS A 293 1.12 -30.35 1.74
CA LYS A 293 2.22 -31.32 1.94
C LYS A 293 3.49 -30.90 1.22
N LYS A 294 3.38 -30.40 -0.02
CA LYS A 294 4.55 -29.91 -0.76
C LYS A 294 5.23 -28.76 -0.03
N GLN A 295 4.49 -27.80 0.51
CA GLN A 295 5.06 -26.66 1.24
C GLN A 295 5.63 -27.05 2.60
N PHE A 296 4.86 -27.80 3.39
CA PHE A 296 5.24 -28.19 4.75
C PHE A 296 6.37 -29.23 4.79
N SER A 297 6.57 -30.01 3.72
CA SER A 297 7.73 -30.90 3.61
C SER A 297 9.07 -30.15 3.59
N ARG A 298 9.10 -28.89 3.14
CA ARG A 298 10.31 -28.03 3.23
C ARG A 298 10.74 -27.74 4.66
N ALA A 299 9.80 -27.85 5.62
CA ALA A 299 10.04 -27.72 7.04
C ALA A 299 10.06 -29.07 7.77
N ASN A 300 10.13 -30.20 7.03
CA ASN A 300 10.05 -31.57 7.57
C ASN A 300 8.75 -31.85 8.35
N ILE A 301 7.63 -31.20 7.98
CA ILE A 301 6.31 -31.42 8.59
C ILE A 301 5.46 -32.26 7.64
N THR A 302 4.88 -33.34 8.18
CA THR A 302 3.96 -34.21 7.43
C THR A 302 2.53 -33.92 7.84
N LEU A 303 1.68 -33.60 6.86
CA LEU A 303 0.26 -33.31 7.08
C LEU A 303 -0.61 -34.52 6.74
N SER A 304 -1.74 -34.64 7.43
CA SER A 304 -2.78 -35.63 7.15
C SER A 304 -4.10 -34.95 6.77
N ASP A 305 -5.07 -35.73 6.30
CA ASP A 305 -6.44 -35.27 6.06
C ASP A 305 -7.17 -34.83 7.35
N ASN A 306 -6.75 -35.33 8.51
CA ASN A 306 -7.25 -34.94 9.82
C ASN A 306 -6.63 -33.65 10.36
N GLU A 307 -5.67 -33.05 9.65
CA GLU A 307 -5.08 -31.77 10.06
C GLU A 307 -6.16 -30.70 10.16
N THR A 308 -6.14 -29.96 11.26
CA THR A 308 -7.12 -28.89 11.50
C THR A 308 -6.63 -27.60 10.89
N VAL A 309 -7.52 -26.92 10.17
CA VAL A 309 -7.29 -25.62 9.55
C VAL A 309 -8.33 -24.62 10.02
N GLU A 310 -7.95 -23.36 9.98
CA GLU A 310 -8.79 -22.20 10.21
C GLU A 310 -9.15 -21.57 8.85
N LEU A 311 -10.44 -21.26 8.68
CA LEU A 311 -11.06 -20.52 7.59
C LEU A 311 -11.43 -19.13 8.09
#